data_AF-A0A932FCQ0-F1
#
_entry.id   AF-A0A932FCQ0-F1
#
_cell.length_a   1.000
_cell.length_b   1.000
_cell.length_c   1.000
_cell.angle_alpha   90.00
_cell.angle_beta   90.00
_cell.angle_gamma   90.00
#
_symmetry.space_group_name_H-M   'P 1'
#
loop_
_entity.id
_entity.type
_entity.pdbx_description
1 polymer ?
#
loop_
_entity_poly.entity_id
_entity_poly.type
_entity_poly.pdbx_seq_one_letter_code
_entity_poly.pdbx_strand_id
1 'polypeptide(L)'
;MNTLQHGCAIAVLTLAALASPAVHAGRSCAAPQPPKTSTVERALTLAERTHQALEASGARVVVLARAGQDLSKYGLRYSHVGIAYQQDDGQGGHVWRVLHKLNECGTAGAAIYRQGLGEFFLDDLWRFEAAWVVLSPEAQTRMLAVLQDPYRATALHHRPYSMVSYAWGQTYQQSNQWAIETLALAMLADGARTPVTRAQAQAWLQGHQYWPGMLRIGPMTRLGARMTAANVAFDDHPAAQRFSDNIETVTADSVLQWLPRAGLGQAMVTLRP
;
A
#
# COMPACT_ATOMS: atom_id res chain seq x y z
N MET A 1 54.98 -43.23 -17.14
CA MET A 1 55.04 -41.76 -16.96
C MET A 1 53.70 -41.16 -17.39
N ASN A 2 52.86 -40.80 -16.42
CA ASN A 2 52.06 -39.55 -16.36
C ASN A 2 50.87 -39.73 -15.42
N THR A 3 51.02 -39.11 -14.26
CA THR A 3 50.07 -38.93 -13.17
C THR A 3 49.04 -37.84 -13.52
N LEU A 4 47.75 -38.14 -13.40
CA LEU A 4 46.67 -37.14 -13.44
C LEU A 4 46.23 -36.82 -12.00
N GLN A 5 46.78 -35.72 -11.46
CA GLN A 5 46.36 -35.12 -10.20
C GLN A 5 44.93 -34.56 -10.33
N HIS A 6 44.01 -35.04 -9.49
CA HIS A 6 42.70 -34.42 -9.33
C HIS A 6 42.81 -33.31 -8.30
N GLY A 7 42.88 -32.06 -8.78
CA GLY A 7 42.82 -30.86 -7.94
C GLY A 7 41.40 -30.65 -7.41
N CYS A 8 41.24 -30.74 -6.10
CA CYS A 8 40.01 -30.42 -5.39
C CYS A 8 39.87 -28.89 -5.29
N ALA A 9 39.00 -28.29 -6.10
CA ALA A 9 38.68 -26.86 -6.00
C ALA A 9 37.59 -26.66 -4.94
N ILE A 10 37.98 -26.18 -3.75
CA ILE A 10 37.05 -25.74 -2.71
C ILE A 10 36.49 -24.37 -3.12
N ALA A 11 35.24 -24.35 -3.59
CA ALA A 11 34.51 -23.11 -3.85
C ALA A 11 34.00 -22.54 -2.51
N VAL A 12 34.62 -21.45 -2.05
CA VAL A 12 34.14 -20.67 -0.90
C VAL A 12 32.96 -19.82 -1.37
N LEU A 13 31.74 -20.22 -1.01
CA LEU A 13 30.52 -19.42 -1.17
C LEU A 13 30.49 -18.34 -0.07
N THR A 14 30.92 -17.13 -0.41
CA THR A 14 30.65 -15.93 0.40
C THR A 14 29.16 -15.60 0.37
N LEU A 15 28.48 -15.86 1.48
CA LEU A 15 27.09 -15.44 1.72
C LEU A 15 27.07 -13.92 1.96
N ALA A 16 26.86 -13.15 0.89
CA ALA A 16 26.60 -11.71 1.03
C ALA A 16 25.19 -11.53 1.60
N ALA A 17 25.09 -11.22 2.89
CA ALA A 17 23.85 -10.82 3.53
C ALA A 17 23.40 -9.47 2.93
N LEU A 18 22.43 -9.52 2.01
CA LEU A 18 21.75 -8.33 1.49
C LEU A 18 20.95 -7.70 2.62
N ALA A 19 21.53 -6.72 3.31
CA ALA A 19 20.78 -5.81 4.17
C ALA A 19 19.81 -5.01 3.29
N SER A 20 18.55 -5.46 3.23
CA SER A 20 17.51 -4.71 2.54
C SER A 20 17.24 -3.43 3.33
N PRO A 21 17.23 -2.25 2.69
CA PRO A 21 16.86 -1.02 3.37
C PRO A 21 15.46 -1.17 3.96
N ALA A 22 15.27 -0.68 5.18
CA ALA A 22 13.96 -0.64 5.80
C ALA A 22 13.04 0.26 4.96
N VAL A 23 11.86 -0.23 4.59
CA VAL A 23 10.89 0.49 3.76
C VAL A 23 9.61 0.58 4.58
N HIS A 24 9.11 1.80 4.80
CA HIS A 24 8.00 2.05 5.71
C HIS A 24 7.02 3.05 5.06
N ALA A 25 5.75 2.68 4.93
CA ALA A 25 4.70 3.64 4.59
C ALA A 25 3.88 3.99 5.82
N GLY A 26 3.78 5.29 6.09
CA GLY A 26 3.12 5.79 7.27
C GLY A 26 3.86 5.40 8.54
N ARG A 27 5.14 5.78 8.68
CA ARG A 27 5.89 5.79 9.95
C ARG A 27 6.88 6.96 9.97
N SER A 28 7.35 7.34 11.16
CA SER A 28 8.59 8.12 11.30
C SER A 28 9.78 7.16 11.16
N CYS A 29 10.71 7.44 10.25
CA CYS A 29 11.92 6.62 9.99
C CYS A 29 12.97 6.69 11.12
N ALA A 30 12.53 6.64 12.39
CA ALA A 30 13.43 6.62 13.54
C ALA A 30 14.32 5.37 13.51
N ALA A 31 15.51 5.46 14.11
CA ALA A 31 16.47 4.37 14.16
C ALA A 31 15.79 3.07 14.65
N PRO A 32 16.01 1.92 13.98
CA PRO A 32 15.31 0.69 14.28
C PRO A 32 15.68 0.22 15.68
N GLN A 33 14.74 0.33 16.63
CA GLN A 33 14.77 -0.51 17.81
C GLN A 33 14.07 -1.81 17.45
N PRO A 34 14.64 -2.98 17.81
CA PRO A 34 13.95 -4.25 17.60
C PRO A 34 12.58 -4.20 18.29
N PRO A 35 11.50 -4.60 17.60
CA PRO A 35 10.17 -4.56 18.19
C PRO A 35 10.13 -5.47 19.41
N LYS A 36 9.37 -5.06 20.44
CA LYS A 36 9.14 -5.90 21.61
C LYS A 36 8.43 -7.19 21.16
N THR A 37 8.77 -8.33 21.76
CA THR A 37 8.12 -9.62 21.45
C THR A 37 6.60 -9.53 21.56
N SER A 38 6.08 -8.85 22.59
CA SER A 38 4.64 -8.61 22.76
C SER A 38 3.99 -7.84 21.59
N THR A 39 4.73 -6.95 20.94
CA THR A 39 4.27 -6.22 19.75
C THR A 39 4.19 -7.17 18.55
N VAL A 40 5.21 -8.00 18.36
CA VAL A 40 5.26 -9.02 17.30
C VAL A 40 4.13 -10.03 17.47
N GLU A 41 3.93 -10.57 18.68
CA GLU A 41 2.85 -11.51 19.00
C GLU A 41 1.47 -10.95 18.68
N ARG A 42 1.19 -9.70 19.07
CA ARG A 42 -0.09 -9.05 18.79
C ARG A 42 -0.30 -8.79 17.29
N ALA A 43 0.76 -8.43 16.57
CA ALA A 43 0.69 -8.23 15.12
C ALA A 43 0.41 -9.54 14.39
N LEU A 44 1.10 -10.62 14.77
CA LEU A 44 0.86 -11.96 14.21
C LEU A 44 -0.51 -12.51 14.59
N THR A 45 -0.99 -12.25 15.81
CA THR A 45 -2.36 -12.58 16.22
C THR A 45 -3.38 -11.86 15.35
N LEU A 46 -3.18 -10.56 15.09
CA LEU A 46 -4.05 -9.81 14.19
C LEU A 46 -3.98 -10.35 12.76
N ALA A 47 -2.79 -10.71 12.27
CA ALA A 47 -2.60 -11.30 10.94
C ALA A 47 -3.36 -12.64 10.81
N GLU A 48 -3.24 -13.52 11.80
CA GLU A 48 -3.91 -14.82 11.83
C GLU A 48 -5.44 -14.66 11.89
N ARG A 49 -5.95 -13.80 12.78
CA ARG A 49 -7.40 -13.54 12.85
C ARG A 49 -7.92 -12.89 11.57
N THR A 50 -7.12 -12.02 10.93
CA THR A 50 -7.46 -11.46 9.62
C THR A 50 -7.52 -12.56 8.56
N HIS A 51 -6.52 -13.45 8.52
CA HIS A 51 -6.49 -14.58 7.61
C HIS A 51 -7.76 -15.45 7.74
N GLN A 52 -8.09 -15.88 8.97
CA GLN A 52 -9.28 -16.68 9.25
C GLN A 52 -10.58 -15.98 8.81
N ALA A 53 -10.68 -14.66 9.05
CA ALA A 53 -11.85 -13.88 8.64
C ALA A 53 -11.97 -13.77 7.10
N LEU A 54 -10.85 -13.65 6.38
CA LEU A 54 -10.82 -13.61 4.92
C LEU A 54 -11.15 -14.97 4.29
N GLU A 55 -10.64 -16.07 4.87
CA GLU A 55 -11.03 -17.43 4.47
C GLU A 55 -12.54 -17.64 4.64
N ALA A 56 -13.09 -17.25 5.79
CA ALA A 56 -14.51 -17.39 6.09
C ALA A 56 -15.42 -16.51 5.20
N SER A 57 -14.90 -15.41 4.64
CA SER A 57 -15.71 -14.53 3.80
C SER A 57 -15.88 -15.03 2.36
N GLY A 58 -15.11 -16.03 1.93
CA GLY A 58 -15.09 -16.49 0.54
C GLY A 58 -14.59 -15.44 -0.46
N ALA A 59 -13.88 -14.42 0.01
CA ALA A 59 -13.34 -13.35 -0.82
C ALA A 59 -12.05 -13.81 -1.49
N ARG A 60 -11.78 -13.30 -2.68
CA ARG A 60 -10.51 -13.49 -3.40
C ARG A 60 -9.66 -12.23 -3.43
N VAL A 61 -10.29 -11.06 -3.33
CA VAL A 61 -9.60 -9.76 -3.29
C VAL A 61 -10.32 -8.81 -2.33
N VAL A 62 -9.56 -8.20 -1.43
CA VAL A 62 -10.04 -7.15 -0.51
C VAL A 62 -9.08 -5.97 -0.51
N VAL A 63 -9.62 -4.77 -0.24
CA VAL A 63 -8.80 -3.61 0.12
C VAL A 63 -8.62 -3.64 1.63
N LEU A 64 -7.41 -3.95 2.09
CA LEU A 64 -7.05 -4.16 3.49
C LEU A 64 -6.34 -2.92 4.05
N ALA A 65 -6.75 -2.46 5.21
CA ALA A 65 -6.23 -1.28 5.89
C ALA A 65 -5.61 -1.61 7.24
N ARG A 66 -4.64 -0.80 7.63
CA ARG A 66 -3.98 -0.84 8.94
C ARG A 66 -3.78 0.57 9.51
N ALA A 67 -3.65 0.64 10.83
CA ALA A 67 -3.36 1.86 11.57
C ALA A 67 -1.90 1.89 12.04
N GLY A 68 -0.99 2.28 11.15
CA GLY A 68 0.46 2.37 11.40
C GLY A 68 0.93 3.66 12.08
N GLN A 69 0.13 4.74 12.05
CA GLN A 69 0.42 6.01 12.75
C GLN A 69 -0.79 6.51 13.49
N ASP A 70 -0.53 7.36 14.49
CA ASP A 70 -1.57 8.19 15.05
C ASP A 70 -1.88 9.38 14.14
N LEU A 71 -2.97 9.27 13.40
CA LEU A 71 -3.51 10.33 12.54
C LEU A 71 -4.77 10.98 13.13
N SER A 72 -5.05 10.73 14.43
CA SER A 72 -6.25 11.22 15.11
C SER A 72 -6.38 12.75 15.07
N LYS A 73 -5.26 13.49 15.10
CA LYS A 73 -5.24 14.95 14.92
C LYS A 73 -5.80 15.44 13.58
N TYR A 74 -5.87 14.56 12.58
CA TYR A 74 -6.46 14.83 11.27
C TYR A 74 -7.80 14.14 11.07
N GLY A 75 -8.37 13.55 12.14
CA GLY A 75 -9.64 12.81 12.07
C GLY A 75 -9.55 11.47 11.33
N LEU A 76 -8.35 10.95 11.07
CA LEU A 76 -8.15 9.68 10.36
C LEU A 76 -7.90 8.53 11.33
N ARG A 77 -8.43 7.36 10.98
CA ARG A 77 -8.26 6.14 11.78
C ARG A 77 -7.17 5.23 11.22
N TYR A 78 -7.10 5.10 9.89
CA TYR A 78 -6.16 4.21 9.20
C TYR A 78 -5.14 5.05 8.44
N SER A 79 -3.90 4.56 8.38
CA SER A 79 -2.82 5.27 7.68
C SER A 79 -2.56 4.72 6.29
N HIS A 80 -2.82 3.43 6.08
CA HIS A 80 -2.34 2.73 4.89
C HIS A 80 -3.31 1.64 4.45
N VAL A 81 -3.49 1.51 3.13
CA VAL A 81 -4.17 0.38 2.50
C VAL A 81 -3.21 -0.42 1.62
N GLY A 82 -3.40 -1.73 1.61
CA GLY A 82 -2.90 -2.65 0.62
C GLY A 82 -4.05 -3.41 -0.04
N ILE A 83 -3.75 -4.07 -1.16
CA ILE A 83 -4.71 -4.93 -1.84
C ILE A 83 -4.34 -6.37 -1.51
N ALA A 84 -5.13 -6.99 -0.63
CA ALA A 84 -4.94 -8.38 -0.26
C ALA A 84 -5.69 -9.29 -1.26
N TYR A 85 -5.03 -10.31 -1.77
CA TYR A 85 -5.60 -11.22 -2.76
C TYR A 85 -5.09 -12.66 -2.57
N GLN A 86 -5.92 -13.61 -2.98
CA GLN A 86 -5.55 -15.03 -3.03
C GLN A 86 -4.63 -15.28 -4.23
N GLN A 87 -3.55 -16.02 -3.98
CA GLN A 87 -2.66 -16.53 -4.99
C GLN A 87 -2.57 -18.05 -4.84
N ASP A 88 -2.72 -18.77 -5.94
CA ASP A 88 -2.58 -20.23 -5.93
C ASP A 88 -1.20 -20.64 -5.39
N ASP A 89 -1.18 -21.67 -4.54
CA ASP A 89 0.04 -22.16 -3.90
C ASP A 89 0.75 -23.27 -4.71
N GLY A 90 0.16 -23.68 -5.84
CA GLY A 90 0.65 -24.76 -6.70
C GLY A 90 0.35 -26.17 -6.18
N GLN A 91 -0.34 -26.30 -5.05
CA GLN A 91 -0.68 -27.57 -4.37
C GLN A 91 -2.20 -27.80 -4.27
N GLY A 92 -3.00 -26.96 -4.93
CA GLY A 92 -4.46 -27.03 -4.90
C GLY A 92 -5.11 -26.17 -3.82
N GLY A 93 -4.31 -25.35 -3.11
CA GLY A 93 -4.78 -24.33 -2.19
C GLY A 93 -4.39 -22.93 -2.64
N HIS A 94 -4.43 -21.98 -1.70
CA HIS A 94 -4.06 -20.59 -1.93
C HIS A 94 -3.38 -19.98 -0.71
N VAL A 95 -2.63 -18.92 -0.95
CA VAL A 95 -2.07 -18.04 0.08
C VAL A 95 -2.57 -16.62 -0.11
N TRP A 96 -2.76 -15.89 0.99
CA TRP A 96 -3.03 -14.45 0.92
C TRP A 96 -1.74 -13.67 0.74
N ARG A 97 -1.72 -12.84 -0.29
CA ARG A 97 -0.67 -11.85 -0.55
C ARG A 97 -1.25 -10.46 -0.45
N VAL A 98 -0.47 -9.51 0.03
CA VAL A 98 -0.82 -8.09 0.09
C VAL A 98 0.12 -7.33 -0.84
N LEU A 99 -0.45 -6.71 -1.86
CA LEU A 99 0.27 -5.81 -2.75
C LEU A 99 0.05 -4.36 -2.32
N HIS A 100 1.12 -3.63 -2.07
CA HIS A 100 1.05 -2.25 -1.61
C HIS A 100 2.30 -1.45 -1.99
N LYS A 101 2.15 -0.14 -2.09
CA LYS A 101 3.25 0.78 -2.36
C LYS A 101 3.82 1.30 -1.04
N LEU A 102 5.14 1.20 -0.87
CA LEU A 102 5.83 1.71 0.31
C LEU A 102 6.93 2.71 -0.06
N ASN A 103 7.16 3.68 0.82
CA ASN A 103 8.26 4.64 0.70
C ASN A 103 9.53 4.09 1.34
N GLU A 104 10.65 4.23 0.66
CA GLU A 104 11.97 3.88 1.20
C GLU A 104 12.33 4.89 2.29
N CYS A 105 12.77 4.40 3.46
CA CYS A 105 13.00 5.27 4.60
C CYS A 105 14.04 6.35 4.32
N GLY A 106 13.73 7.59 4.71
CA GLY A 106 14.62 8.73 4.53
C GLY A 106 14.75 9.22 3.09
N THR A 107 14.01 8.66 2.13
CA THR A 107 14.05 9.08 0.72
C THR A 107 12.68 9.56 0.23
N ALA A 108 12.65 10.19 -0.95
CA ALA A 108 11.42 10.51 -1.69
C ALA A 108 11.03 9.40 -2.69
N GLY A 109 11.66 8.23 -2.60
CA GLY A 109 11.44 7.09 -3.49
C GLY A 109 10.45 6.10 -2.91
N ALA A 110 9.70 5.42 -3.77
CA ALA A 110 8.82 4.34 -3.37
C ALA A 110 8.94 3.17 -4.33
N ALA A 111 8.53 1.98 -3.88
CA ALA A 111 8.43 0.76 -4.68
C ALA A 111 7.13 0.01 -4.34
N ILE A 112 6.76 -0.96 -5.18
CA ILE A 112 5.63 -1.86 -4.92
C ILE A 112 6.16 -3.14 -4.27
N TYR A 113 5.56 -3.52 -3.16
CA TYR A 113 5.90 -4.71 -2.40
C TYR A 113 4.76 -5.71 -2.44
N ARG A 114 5.14 -6.98 -2.50
CA ARG A 114 4.24 -8.12 -2.36
C ARG A 114 4.62 -8.86 -1.10
N GLN A 115 3.75 -8.83 -0.11
CA GLN A 115 4.00 -9.34 1.24
C GLN A 115 2.92 -10.35 1.64
N GLY A 116 3.11 -11.09 2.73
CA GLY A 116 2.02 -11.81 3.40
C GLY A 116 1.27 -10.89 4.37
N LEU A 117 0.21 -11.43 4.98
CA LEU A 117 -0.53 -10.72 6.03
C LEU A 117 0.34 -10.44 7.26
N GLY A 118 1.24 -11.36 7.61
CA GLY A 118 2.17 -11.19 8.73
C GLY A 118 3.06 -9.96 8.54
N GLU A 119 3.76 -9.86 7.41
CA GLU A 119 4.63 -8.73 7.10
C GLU A 119 3.83 -7.42 7.00
N PHE A 120 2.60 -7.47 6.46
CA PHE A 120 1.72 -6.30 6.41
C PHE A 120 1.35 -5.77 7.80
N PHE A 121 1.15 -6.62 8.81
CA PHE A 121 0.85 -6.16 10.17
C PHE A 121 2.08 -5.98 11.06
N LEU A 122 3.22 -6.54 10.70
CA LEU A 122 4.48 -6.38 11.44
C LEU A 122 5.19 -5.05 11.18
N ASP A 123 4.72 -4.25 10.22
CA ASP A 123 5.24 -2.90 9.96
C ASP A 123 4.72 -1.88 11.00
N ASP A 124 4.99 -2.20 12.27
CA ASP A 124 4.84 -1.39 13.49
C ASP A 124 3.54 -0.56 13.58
N LEU A 125 2.49 -1.27 13.98
CA LEU A 125 1.16 -0.71 14.19
C LEU A 125 1.10 0.25 15.39
N TRP A 126 0.48 1.41 15.17
CA TRP A 126 0.02 2.28 16.25
C TRP A 126 -1.18 1.67 16.97
N ARG A 127 -2.13 1.13 16.20
CA ARG A 127 -3.27 0.37 16.71
C ARG A 127 -3.29 -0.99 16.05
N PHE A 128 -3.37 -2.03 16.89
CA PHE A 128 -3.62 -3.39 16.43
C PHE A 128 -5.09 -3.49 16.04
N GLU A 129 -5.40 -3.04 14.83
CA GLU A 129 -6.72 -3.06 14.23
C GLU A 129 -6.56 -3.21 12.73
N ALA A 130 -7.35 -4.10 12.15
CA ALA A 130 -7.48 -4.26 10.72
C ALA A 130 -8.87 -3.78 10.29
N ALA A 131 -8.96 -3.24 9.08
CA ALA A 131 -10.23 -3.07 8.42
C ALA A 131 -10.13 -3.43 6.96
N TRP A 132 -11.20 -3.88 6.35
CA TRP A 132 -11.19 -4.17 4.93
C TRP A 132 -12.55 -3.98 4.29
N VAL A 133 -12.52 -3.82 2.97
CA VAL A 133 -13.69 -3.90 2.11
C VAL A 133 -13.48 -5.07 1.15
N VAL A 134 -14.41 -6.03 1.17
CA VAL A 134 -14.49 -7.08 0.14
C VAL A 134 -14.95 -6.43 -1.15
N LEU A 135 -14.17 -6.55 -2.23
CA LEU A 135 -14.52 -5.96 -3.52
C LEU A 135 -15.75 -6.67 -4.13
N SER A 136 -16.47 -5.97 -5.01
CA SER A 136 -17.59 -6.55 -5.76
C SER A 136 -17.11 -7.74 -6.61
N PRO A 137 -17.98 -8.71 -6.96
CA PRO A 137 -17.55 -9.87 -7.74
C PRO A 137 -16.82 -9.51 -9.06
N GLU A 138 -17.30 -8.48 -9.75
CA GLU A 138 -16.64 -7.95 -10.94
C GLU A 138 -15.27 -7.37 -10.62
N ALA A 139 -15.17 -6.50 -9.61
CA ALA A 139 -13.91 -5.89 -9.22
C ALA A 139 -12.90 -6.94 -8.73
N GLN A 140 -13.33 -7.97 -7.99
CA GLN A 140 -12.45 -9.08 -7.59
C GLN A 140 -11.87 -9.81 -8.79
N THR A 141 -12.71 -10.14 -9.79
CA THR A 141 -12.27 -10.84 -11.00
C THR A 141 -11.24 -10.03 -11.78
N ARG A 142 -11.55 -8.75 -12.03
CA ARG A 142 -10.67 -7.84 -12.77
C ARG A 142 -9.37 -7.55 -12.03
N MET A 143 -9.46 -7.30 -10.72
CA MET A 143 -8.29 -7.03 -9.88
C MET A 143 -7.38 -8.24 -9.80
N LEU A 144 -7.93 -9.45 -9.67
CA LEU A 144 -7.11 -10.65 -9.56
C LEU A 144 -6.22 -10.84 -10.79
N ALA A 145 -6.78 -10.62 -12.00
CA ALA A 145 -6.02 -10.68 -13.25
C ALA A 145 -4.90 -9.63 -13.33
N VAL A 146 -5.06 -8.46 -12.70
CA VAL A 146 -4.02 -7.43 -12.60
C VAL A 146 -2.96 -7.80 -11.55
N LEU A 147 -3.38 -8.28 -10.38
CA LEU A 147 -2.50 -8.53 -9.24
C LEU A 147 -1.57 -9.73 -9.45
N GLN A 148 -2.03 -10.72 -10.22
CA GLN A 148 -1.27 -11.91 -10.57
C GLN A 148 -0.25 -11.67 -11.69
N ASP A 149 -0.40 -10.59 -12.47
CA ASP A 149 0.56 -10.19 -13.52
C ASP A 149 1.53 -9.12 -12.97
N PRO A 150 2.82 -9.41 -12.80
CA PRO A 150 3.79 -8.45 -12.26
C PRO A 150 3.91 -7.15 -13.06
N TYR A 151 3.72 -7.19 -14.38
CA TYR A 151 3.81 -6.00 -15.24
C TYR A 151 2.57 -5.13 -15.07
N ARG A 152 1.38 -5.73 -15.05
CA ARG A 152 0.13 -4.98 -14.84
C ARG A 152 0.03 -4.41 -13.43
N ALA A 153 0.44 -5.19 -12.43
CA ALA A 153 0.47 -4.80 -11.02
C ALA A 153 1.36 -3.56 -10.75
N THR A 154 2.37 -3.32 -11.60
CA THR A 154 3.31 -2.20 -11.46
C THR A 154 3.11 -1.11 -12.52
N ALA A 155 2.14 -1.26 -13.42
CA ALA A 155 1.97 -0.38 -14.58
C ALA A 155 1.77 1.11 -14.23
N LEU A 156 1.08 1.40 -13.12
CA LEU A 156 0.86 2.78 -12.65
C LEU A 156 1.82 3.22 -11.54
N HIS A 157 2.88 2.46 -11.28
CA HIS A 157 3.86 2.85 -10.28
C HIS A 157 4.62 4.12 -10.70
N HIS A 158 4.55 5.16 -9.86
CA HIS A 158 5.34 6.38 -10.03
C HIS A 158 6.31 6.56 -8.86
N ARG A 159 7.62 6.55 -9.13
CA ARG A 159 8.66 6.51 -8.08
C ARG A 159 8.67 7.74 -7.16
N PRO A 160 8.56 8.99 -7.66
CA PRO A 160 8.48 10.18 -6.81
C PRO A 160 7.30 10.12 -5.83
N TYR A 161 7.61 10.13 -4.54
CA TYR A 161 6.66 9.91 -3.47
C TYR A 161 6.53 11.13 -2.56
N SER A 162 5.29 11.49 -2.23
CA SER A 162 4.96 12.44 -1.17
C SER A 162 3.82 11.85 -0.35
N MET A 163 3.96 11.70 0.98
CA MET A 163 2.90 11.14 1.86
C MET A 163 1.57 11.88 1.75
N VAL A 164 1.63 13.13 1.31
CA VAL A 164 0.48 14.03 1.20
C VAL A 164 0.26 14.44 -0.25
N SER A 165 0.68 13.65 -1.25
CA SER A 165 0.53 14.00 -2.67
C SER A 165 -0.91 14.38 -3.02
N TYR A 166 -1.05 15.36 -3.91
CA TYR A 166 -2.36 15.81 -4.36
C TYR A 166 -3.09 14.65 -5.04
N ALA A 167 -4.34 14.40 -4.66
CA ALA A 167 -5.10 13.25 -5.14
C ALA A 167 -5.23 13.17 -6.67
N TRP A 168 -5.23 14.33 -7.32
CA TRP A 168 -5.35 14.49 -8.78
C TRP A 168 -4.05 15.00 -9.42
N GLY A 169 -2.97 15.06 -8.65
CA GLY A 169 -1.64 15.40 -9.12
C GLY A 169 -0.98 14.23 -9.83
N GLN A 170 -0.05 14.56 -10.74
CA GLN A 170 0.81 13.59 -11.43
C GLN A 170 2.28 13.68 -10.98
N THR A 171 2.66 14.75 -10.28
CA THR A 171 4.05 15.00 -9.84
C THR A 171 4.54 13.95 -8.86
N TYR A 172 3.71 13.60 -7.88
CA TYR A 172 4.00 12.57 -6.88
C TYR A 172 2.90 11.50 -6.87
N GLN A 173 3.18 10.39 -6.21
CA GLN A 173 2.21 9.35 -5.91
C GLN A 173 2.45 8.78 -4.53
N GLN A 174 1.39 8.67 -3.74
CA GLN A 174 1.45 8.04 -2.43
C GLN A 174 0.82 6.63 -2.41
N SER A 175 0.93 5.93 -1.29
CA SER A 175 0.57 4.51 -1.18
C SER A 175 -0.89 4.19 -1.47
N ASN A 176 -1.81 4.92 -0.85
CA ASN A 176 -3.24 4.70 -0.98
C ASN A 176 -3.74 5.15 -2.37
N GLN A 177 -3.13 6.21 -2.93
CA GLN A 177 -3.40 6.70 -4.29
C GLN A 177 -3.05 5.63 -5.33
N TRP A 178 -1.87 5.00 -5.22
CA TRP A 178 -1.50 3.89 -6.10
C TRP A 178 -2.51 2.73 -6.03
N ALA A 179 -3.01 2.40 -4.83
CA ALA A 179 -3.96 1.30 -4.67
C ALA A 179 -5.28 1.54 -5.43
N ILE A 180 -5.86 2.74 -5.31
CA ILE A 180 -7.12 3.06 -6.01
C ILE A 180 -6.91 3.37 -7.50
N GLU A 181 -5.75 3.89 -7.90
CA GLU A 181 -5.41 4.02 -9.33
C GLU A 181 -5.26 2.62 -9.97
N THR A 182 -4.72 1.65 -9.24
CA THR A 182 -4.62 0.24 -9.69
C THR A 182 -6.00 -0.40 -9.80
N LEU A 183 -6.93 -0.09 -8.89
CA LEU A 183 -8.33 -0.48 -9.03
C LEU A 183 -8.95 0.10 -10.29
N ALA A 184 -8.78 1.40 -10.53
CA ALA A 184 -9.28 2.04 -11.74
C ALA A 184 -8.67 1.42 -13.02
N LEU A 185 -7.38 1.09 -13.01
CA LEU A 185 -6.73 0.36 -14.11
C LEU A 185 -7.43 -0.98 -14.38
N ALA A 186 -7.72 -1.77 -13.34
CA ALA A 186 -8.38 -3.06 -13.51
C ALA A 186 -9.79 -2.91 -14.11
N MET A 187 -10.52 -1.87 -13.70
CA MET A 187 -11.86 -1.58 -14.23
C MET A 187 -11.84 -1.06 -15.67
N LEU A 188 -10.75 -0.43 -16.11
CA LEU A 188 -10.58 0.08 -17.48
C LEU A 188 -9.99 -0.94 -18.47
N ALA A 189 -9.26 -1.95 -17.98
CA ALA A 189 -8.34 -2.74 -18.81
C ALA A 189 -8.99 -3.53 -19.95
N ASP A 190 -10.21 -4.06 -19.78
CA ASP A 190 -10.85 -4.91 -20.79
C ASP A 190 -11.32 -4.16 -22.05
N GLY A 191 -11.31 -2.82 -22.02
CA GLY A 191 -11.67 -1.98 -23.18
C GLY A 191 -10.51 -1.13 -23.74
N ALA A 192 -9.32 -1.19 -23.12
CA ALA A 192 -8.25 -0.27 -23.43
C ALA A 192 -7.40 -0.76 -24.62
N ARG A 193 -7.34 0.03 -25.70
CA ARG A 193 -6.46 -0.24 -26.86
C ARG A 193 -4.99 0.09 -26.58
N THR A 194 -4.75 0.89 -25.55
CA THR A 194 -3.43 1.34 -25.10
C THR A 194 -3.29 1.12 -23.60
N PRO A 195 -2.07 1.00 -23.05
CA PRO A 195 -1.88 0.93 -21.61
C PRO A 195 -2.59 2.09 -20.89
N VAL A 196 -3.31 1.77 -19.81
CA VAL A 196 -3.99 2.77 -18.99
C VAL A 196 -2.93 3.66 -18.32
N THR A 197 -3.14 4.97 -18.39
CA THR A 197 -2.29 5.96 -17.74
C THR A 197 -2.83 6.35 -16.37
N ARG A 198 -1.99 6.94 -15.50
CA ARG A 198 -2.43 7.49 -14.21
C ARG A 198 -3.52 8.55 -14.37
N ALA A 199 -3.43 9.39 -15.41
CA ALA A 199 -4.45 10.40 -15.68
C ALA A 199 -5.81 9.77 -16.03
N GLN A 200 -5.83 8.69 -16.82
CA GLN A 200 -7.06 7.95 -17.12
C GLN A 200 -7.63 7.25 -15.88
N ALA A 201 -6.78 6.66 -15.05
CA ALA A 201 -7.18 6.08 -13.77
C ALA A 201 -7.82 7.14 -12.85
N GLN A 202 -7.22 8.32 -12.74
CA GLN A 202 -7.77 9.45 -11.97
C GLN A 202 -9.10 9.97 -12.55
N ALA A 203 -9.20 10.11 -13.87
CA ALA A 203 -10.45 10.50 -14.51
C ALA A 203 -11.58 9.48 -14.26
N TRP A 204 -11.26 8.18 -14.26
CA TRP A 204 -12.21 7.13 -13.90
C TRP A 204 -12.64 7.26 -12.44
N LEU A 205 -11.71 7.51 -11.51
CA LEU A 205 -12.04 7.73 -10.09
C LEU A 205 -12.97 8.94 -9.89
N GLN A 206 -12.74 10.04 -10.60
CA GLN A 206 -13.62 11.21 -10.61
C GLN A 206 -15.02 10.86 -11.13
N GLY A 207 -15.09 10.15 -12.26
CA GLY A 207 -16.35 9.67 -12.84
C GLY A 207 -17.12 8.71 -11.92
N HIS A 208 -16.42 8.01 -11.03
CA HIS A 208 -16.98 7.11 -10.01
C HIS A 208 -17.09 7.78 -8.63
N GLN A 209 -17.14 9.12 -8.61
CA GLN A 209 -17.42 9.92 -7.42
C GLN A 209 -16.49 9.60 -6.24
N TYR A 210 -15.20 9.35 -6.51
CA TYR A 210 -14.20 9.29 -5.46
C TYR A 210 -13.95 10.69 -4.88
N TRP A 211 -14.08 10.82 -3.56
CA TRP A 211 -13.80 12.04 -2.83
C TRP A 211 -12.55 11.85 -1.98
N PRO A 212 -11.44 12.55 -2.25
CA PRO A 212 -10.25 12.44 -1.43
C PRO A 212 -10.47 12.98 -0.02
N GLY A 213 -9.63 12.55 0.92
CA GLY A 213 -9.62 13.13 2.25
C GLY A 213 -9.00 14.53 2.25
N MET A 214 -9.47 15.36 3.17
CA MET A 214 -8.97 16.72 3.35
C MET A 214 -8.24 16.84 4.68
N LEU A 215 -6.94 17.13 4.63
CA LEU A 215 -6.13 17.35 5.82
C LEU A 215 -5.96 18.85 6.05
N ARG A 216 -6.22 19.31 7.28
CA ARG A 216 -5.96 20.70 7.66
C ARG A 216 -4.54 20.81 8.21
N ILE A 217 -3.62 21.32 7.39
CA ILE A 217 -2.19 21.41 7.73
C ILE A 217 -1.71 22.85 7.57
N GLY A 218 -1.48 23.50 8.71
CA GLY A 218 -1.03 24.89 8.76
C GLY A 218 0.37 25.12 8.18
N PRO A 219 0.71 26.36 7.79
CA PRO A 219 1.93 26.69 7.05
C PRO A 219 3.21 26.34 7.80
N MET A 220 3.25 26.54 9.12
CA MET A 220 4.42 26.20 9.96
C MET A 220 4.67 24.70 10.00
N THR A 221 3.62 23.89 10.12
CA THR A 221 3.72 22.42 10.09
C THR A 221 4.21 21.95 8.72
N ARG A 222 3.74 22.56 7.63
CA ARG A 222 4.20 22.22 6.27
C ARG A 222 5.67 22.56 6.05
N LEU A 223 6.09 23.76 6.47
CA LEU A 223 7.47 24.19 6.37
C LEU A 223 8.40 23.25 7.15
N GLY A 224 8.04 22.96 8.42
CA GLY A 224 8.78 21.99 9.24
C GLY A 224 8.86 20.62 8.58
N ALA A 225 7.73 20.07 8.14
CA ALA A 225 7.68 18.75 7.51
C ALA A 225 8.54 18.69 6.24
N ARG A 226 8.52 19.71 5.38
CA ARG A 226 9.35 19.75 4.16
C ARG A 226 10.85 19.84 4.48
N MET A 227 11.23 20.53 5.56
CA MET A 227 12.63 20.63 5.99
C MET A 227 13.15 19.33 6.61
N THR A 228 12.27 18.51 7.20
CA THR A 228 12.68 17.33 7.99
C THR A 228 12.34 15.98 7.35
N ALA A 229 11.49 15.95 6.32
CA ALA A 229 11.01 14.72 5.71
C ALA A 229 11.13 14.77 4.18
N ALA A 230 12.01 13.92 3.63
CA ALA A 230 12.25 13.82 2.19
C ALA A 230 11.00 13.39 1.39
N ASN A 231 10.07 12.70 2.05
CA ASN A 231 8.84 12.17 1.48
C ASN A 231 7.63 13.09 1.71
N VAL A 232 7.82 14.39 1.97
CA VAL A 232 6.74 15.37 2.12
C VAL A 232 6.94 16.55 1.17
N ALA A 233 6.02 16.68 0.23
CA ALA A 233 5.96 17.78 -0.72
C ALA A 233 4.51 18.26 -0.90
N PHE A 234 4.33 19.57 -1.08
CA PHE A 234 3.02 20.25 -1.23
C PHE A 234 2.92 21.07 -2.52
N ASP A 235 3.96 21.06 -3.35
CA ASP A 235 4.09 21.88 -4.57
C ASP A 235 3.23 21.37 -5.73
N ASP A 236 2.66 20.17 -5.64
CA ASP A 236 1.69 19.61 -6.58
C ASP A 236 0.22 19.95 -6.28
N HIS A 237 -0.05 20.61 -5.15
CA HIS A 237 -1.41 21.03 -4.80
C HIS A 237 -1.83 22.31 -5.53
N PRO A 238 -3.13 22.50 -5.83
CA PRO A 238 -3.64 23.78 -6.28
C PRO A 238 -3.30 24.91 -5.30
N ALA A 239 -2.88 26.06 -5.82
CA ALA A 239 -2.43 27.18 -4.99
C ALA A 239 -3.50 27.62 -3.96
N ALA A 240 -4.77 27.71 -4.37
CA ALA A 240 -5.87 28.09 -3.49
C ALA A 240 -6.08 27.11 -2.32
N GLN A 241 -5.94 25.80 -2.56
CA GLN A 241 -6.04 24.77 -1.51
C GLN A 241 -4.86 24.87 -0.54
N ARG A 242 -3.64 25.02 -1.07
CA ARG A 242 -2.44 25.22 -0.26
C ARG A 242 -2.56 26.48 0.62
N PHE A 243 -2.97 27.62 0.07
CA PHE A 243 -3.07 28.86 0.86
C PHE A 243 -4.24 28.88 1.85
N SER A 244 -5.19 27.95 1.75
CA SER A 244 -6.30 27.77 2.72
C SER A 244 -6.05 26.65 3.73
N ASP A 245 -4.82 26.12 3.78
CA ASP A 245 -4.38 25.00 4.64
C ASP A 245 -5.13 23.69 4.42
N ASN A 246 -5.78 23.56 3.27
CA ASN A 246 -6.56 22.41 2.85
C ASN A 246 -5.68 21.55 1.94
N ILE A 247 -5.22 20.41 2.45
CA ILE A 247 -4.35 19.48 1.73
C ILE A 247 -5.17 18.25 1.35
N GLU A 248 -5.56 18.20 0.08
CA GLU A 248 -6.38 17.12 -0.48
C GLU A 248 -5.51 15.92 -0.89
N THR A 249 -5.72 14.77 -0.25
CA THR A 249 -4.95 13.56 -0.54
C THR A 249 -5.79 12.29 -0.39
N VAL A 250 -5.33 11.18 -0.93
CA VAL A 250 -6.02 9.89 -0.82
C VAL A 250 -5.73 9.26 0.56
N THR A 251 -6.72 9.26 1.44
CA THR A 251 -6.59 8.68 2.79
C THR A 251 -7.10 7.25 2.81
N ALA A 252 -6.63 6.40 3.72
CA ALA A 252 -7.17 5.05 3.85
C ALA A 252 -8.68 5.08 4.17
N ASP A 253 -9.09 5.97 5.09
CA ASP A 253 -10.49 6.18 5.44
C ASP A 253 -11.36 6.60 4.24
N SER A 254 -10.90 7.55 3.41
CA SER A 254 -11.66 7.98 2.22
C SER A 254 -11.83 6.85 1.20
N VAL A 255 -10.84 5.96 1.07
CA VAL A 255 -10.93 4.76 0.23
C VAL A 255 -11.99 3.79 0.77
N LEU A 256 -11.88 3.42 2.05
CA LEU A 256 -12.79 2.45 2.68
C LEU A 256 -14.25 2.94 2.71
N GLN A 257 -14.49 4.24 2.84
CA GLN A 257 -15.82 4.84 2.79
C GLN A 257 -16.38 4.98 1.37
N TRP A 258 -15.50 5.10 0.36
CA TRP A 258 -15.92 5.26 -1.02
C TRP A 258 -16.33 3.94 -1.67
N LEU A 259 -15.55 2.87 -1.49
CA LEU A 259 -15.77 1.59 -2.18
C LEU A 259 -17.21 1.07 -2.06
N PRO A 260 -17.85 1.07 -0.86
CA PRO A 260 -19.23 0.60 -0.74
C PRO A 260 -20.23 1.55 -1.40
N ARG A 261 -20.04 2.87 -1.26
CA ARG A 261 -20.92 3.88 -1.85
C ARG A 261 -20.89 3.86 -3.38
N ALA A 262 -19.75 3.52 -3.96
CA ALA A 262 -19.56 3.39 -5.40
C ALA A 262 -20.03 2.03 -5.96
N GLY A 263 -20.53 1.11 -5.12
CA GLY A 263 -20.91 -0.24 -5.53
C GLY A 263 -19.72 -1.14 -5.90
N LEU A 264 -18.49 -0.73 -5.53
CA LEU A 264 -17.25 -1.45 -5.82
C LEU A 264 -16.85 -2.43 -4.71
N GLY A 265 -17.58 -2.44 -3.58
CA GLY A 265 -17.34 -3.37 -2.50
C GLY A 265 -18.50 -3.43 -1.50
N GLN A 266 -18.39 -4.38 -0.58
CA GLN A 266 -19.32 -4.55 0.53
C GLN A 266 -19.05 -3.51 1.64
N ALA A 267 -19.89 -3.49 2.68
CA ALA A 267 -19.62 -2.67 3.85
C ALA A 267 -18.25 -3.00 4.47
N MET A 268 -17.59 -1.97 5.00
CA MET A 268 -16.31 -2.12 5.68
C MET A 268 -16.46 -3.03 6.91
N VAL A 269 -15.57 -4.01 7.02
CA VAL A 269 -15.39 -4.84 8.20
C VAL A 269 -14.24 -4.30 9.03
N THR A 270 -14.37 -4.32 10.36
CA THR A 270 -13.30 -3.96 11.29
C THR A 270 -13.01 -5.11 12.22
N LEU A 271 -11.73 -5.38 12.48
CA LEU A 271 -11.27 -6.44 13.35
C LEU A 271 -10.25 -5.88 14.35
N ARG A 272 -10.47 -6.20 15.62
CA ARG A 272 -9.53 -5.96 16.71
C ARG A 272 -9.04 -7.31 17.24
N PRO A 273 -7.80 -7.38 17.76
CA PRO A 273 -7.19 -8.60 18.30
C PRO A 273 -7.95 -9.14 19.50
#